data_AF-K1Y7L0-F1
#
_entry.id   AF-K1Y7L0-F1
#
_cell.length_a   1.000
_cell.length_b   1.000
_cell.length_c   1.000
_cell.angle_alpha   90.00
_cell.angle_beta   90.00
_cell.angle_gamma   90.00
#
_symmetry.space_group_name_H-M   'P 1'
#
loop_
_entity.id
_entity.type
_entity.pdbx_description
1 polymer ?
#
loop_
_entity_poly.entity_id
_entity_poly.type
_entity_poly.pdbx_seq_one_letter_code
_entity_poly.pdbx_strand_id
1 'polypeptide(L)'
;MKSRDIYQSEVKTKYGKGENYHTNLYSKLLCLITNKLATLDPFGVGIELEGGKTNWNDSVNGLPGLFGSSTCETLELKRLIQFLLNTNKTSSFEDILIPKEIMKFVKDLFKLLNRLSSDFNSSAFEYWNESANIKETFRAKVKFGIDGEEKPLTKTFINRFLKLALKKIECGLENAFDKNTGVLNSYFINEVETFDTVKNDTSEYIIPKKFRQIPTALFLEGPMHFIRTSKDLAREQYTAVKNSPLYDTKLKMYKVCESMSKMPKELGRCTVFSPGWLENESIFLHMEYKFLLETLKNKMYSEFFEDLKNAFVPYQDPEVYGRSILENSSFIVSSANTNENLHGTGFVARLSGSTAEFIHMWLYMNLGFEPFFLNNEGKLNFMLSPILPADFFSESTREVSWTYNDKSEKISLPKNHYAFVFLSNTLVIYENINLKNTYGKNACKVKSYKLIDKNGKEETFETEVLDEKSSLQIRKGIYKVIHVKLI
;
A
#
# COMPACT_ATOMS: atom_id res chain seq x y z
N MET A 1 21.56 17.95 23.04
CA MET A 1 21.69 16.78 22.15
C MET A 1 22.91 16.84 21.21
N LYS A 2 23.46 18.02 20.87
CA LYS A 2 24.67 18.19 20.01
C LYS A 2 26.03 17.86 20.67
N SER A 3 26.07 17.17 21.81
CA SER A 3 27.30 16.94 22.59
C SER A 3 27.79 15.48 22.56
N ARG A 4 27.45 14.71 21.52
CA ARG A 4 27.68 13.26 21.48
C ARG A 4 28.41 12.87 20.20
N ASP A 5 29.47 12.07 20.28
CA ASP A 5 30.33 11.85 19.10
C ASP A 5 29.85 10.71 18.17
N ILE A 6 29.06 9.73 18.66
CA ILE A 6 28.53 8.59 17.88
C ILE A 6 27.09 8.23 18.32
N TYR A 7 26.25 7.73 17.39
CA TYR A 7 24.87 7.26 17.62
C TYR A 7 23.96 8.31 18.30
N GLN A 8 24.06 9.57 17.86
CA GLN A 8 23.36 10.69 18.48
C GLN A 8 21.84 10.53 18.50
N SER A 9 21.28 9.83 17.49
CA SER A 9 19.85 9.65 17.25
C SER A 9 19.26 8.35 17.79
N GLU A 10 20.06 7.48 18.41
CA GLU A 10 19.56 6.20 18.93
C GLU A 10 18.90 6.35 20.31
N VAL A 11 17.87 5.53 20.56
CA VAL A 11 17.23 5.43 21.87
C VAL A 11 18.19 4.77 22.85
N LYS A 12 18.35 5.34 24.04
CA LYS A 12 19.25 4.82 25.09
C LYS A 12 18.49 4.45 26.35
N THR A 13 19.07 3.54 27.13
CA THR A 13 18.62 3.16 28.47
C THR A 13 18.89 4.26 29.51
N LYS A 14 18.45 4.07 30.75
CA LYS A 14 18.56 5.05 31.87
C LYS A 14 18.10 6.46 31.45
N TYR A 15 17.01 6.54 30.70
CA TYR A 15 16.41 7.77 30.18
C TYR A 15 17.41 8.67 29.44
N GLY A 16 18.25 8.07 28.58
CA GLY A 16 19.19 8.81 27.74
C GLY A 16 20.63 8.88 28.25
N LYS A 17 20.91 8.30 29.43
CA LYS A 17 22.23 8.30 30.08
C LYS A 17 22.94 6.94 30.03
N GLY A 18 22.24 5.90 29.60
CA GLY A 18 22.76 4.54 29.49
C GLY A 18 23.25 4.21 28.08
N GLU A 19 23.26 2.92 27.80
CA GLU A 19 23.70 2.31 26.55
C GLU A 19 22.62 2.39 25.47
N ASN A 20 22.98 2.11 24.22
CA ASN A 20 22.01 2.04 23.14
C ASN A 20 21.05 0.86 23.39
N TYR A 21 19.76 1.10 23.19
CA TYR A 21 18.73 0.09 23.42
C TYR A 21 18.45 -0.72 22.15
N HIS A 22 18.51 -2.05 22.28
CA HIS A 22 18.20 -2.99 21.21
C HIS A 22 16.93 -3.76 21.55
N THR A 23 16.06 -3.94 20.54
CA THR A 23 14.81 -4.70 20.68
C THR A 23 14.44 -5.37 19.37
N ASN A 24 13.49 -6.31 19.43
CA ASN A 24 13.02 -7.04 18.26
C ASN A 24 12.03 -6.24 17.41
N LEU A 25 11.78 -6.72 16.19
CA LEU A 25 10.85 -6.09 15.25
C LEU A 25 9.42 -6.03 15.80
N TYR A 26 8.97 -7.08 16.51
CA TYR A 26 7.61 -7.15 17.05
C TYR A 26 7.33 -6.01 18.04
N SER A 27 8.27 -5.76 18.97
CA SER A 27 8.22 -4.65 19.93
C SER A 27 8.08 -3.29 19.23
N LYS A 28 8.86 -3.08 18.15
CA LYS A 28 8.77 -1.86 17.32
C LYS A 28 7.40 -1.71 16.65
N LEU A 29 6.86 -2.78 16.07
CA LEU A 29 5.55 -2.75 15.41
C LEU A 29 4.41 -2.53 16.41
N LEU A 30 4.46 -3.16 17.59
CA LEU A 30 3.47 -2.94 18.65
C LEU A 30 3.52 -1.50 19.18
N CYS A 31 4.71 -0.93 19.33
CA CYS A 31 4.90 0.48 19.67
C CYS A 31 4.26 1.40 18.61
N LEU A 32 4.50 1.12 17.32
CA LEU A 32 3.93 1.88 16.22
C LEU A 32 2.40 1.81 16.21
N ILE A 33 1.82 0.60 16.32
CA ILE A 33 0.37 0.40 16.41
C ILE A 33 -0.22 1.22 17.55
N THR A 34 0.39 1.13 18.75
CA THR A 34 -0.14 1.80 19.95
C THR A 34 -0.10 3.32 19.80
N ASN A 35 0.98 3.87 19.24
CA ASN A 35 1.07 5.31 18.95
C ASN A 35 0.01 5.75 17.94
N LYS A 36 -0.13 5.03 16.83
CA LYS A 36 -1.07 5.37 15.76
C LYS A 36 -2.53 5.26 16.20
N LEU A 37 -2.85 4.22 16.98
CA LEU A 37 -4.18 4.01 17.54
C LEU A 37 -4.56 5.11 18.55
N ALA A 38 -3.62 5.58 19.35
CA ALA A 38 -3.81 6.73 20.25
C ALA A 38 -3.77 8.10 19.54
N THR A 39 -3.79 8.11 18.21
CA THR A 39 -3.78 9.30 17.35
C THR A 39 -4.93 9.25 16.34
N LEU A 40 -5.97 8.45 16.63
CA LEU A 40 -7.23 8.56 15.90
C LEU A 40 -7.87 9.92 16.17
N ASP A 41 -8.57 10.47 15.20
CA ASP A 41 -9.24 11.76 15.29
C ASP A 41 -10.45 11.77 16.26
N PRO A 42 -11.07 12.93 16.53
CA PRO A 42 -12.21 13.05 17.43
C PRO A 42 -13.45 12.19 17.06
N PHE A 43 -13.50 11.70 15.83
CA PHE A 43 -14.58 10.85 15.31
C PHE A 43 -14.17 9.37 15.22
N GLY A 44 -12.90 9.07 15.51
CA GLY A 44 -12.32 7.73 15.42
C GLY A 44 -12.14 7.23 13.98
N VAL A 45 -12.20 8.12 12.98
CA VAL A 45 -12.26 7.78 11.56
C VAL A 45 -10.86 7.76 10.93
N GLY A 46 -10.19 8.91 10.93
CA GLY A 46 -8.84 9.08 10.41
C GLY A 46 -7.80 9.08 11.52
N ILE A 47 -6.54 8.91 11.16
CA ILE A 47 -5.41 9.24 12.05
C ILE A 47 -5.07 10.72 11.85
N GLU A 48 -4.92 11.45 12.96
CA GLU A 48 -4.55 12.86 12.97
C GLU A 48 -3.14 13.07 12.37
N LEU A 49 -3.02 14.10 11.55
CA LEU A 49 -1.75 14.52 10.95
C LEU A 49 -0.93 15.41 11.90
N GLU A 50 -0.93 15.08 13.20
CA GLU A 50 -0.28 15.86 14.27
C GLU A 50 1.26 15.95 14.14
N GLY A 51 1.86 15.17 13.25
CA GLY A 51 3.29 15.24 12.92
C GLY A 51 3.70 16.44 12.05
N GLY A 52 2.74 17.29 11.67
CA GLY A 52 2.98 18.51 10.89
C GLY A 52 3.26 18.25 9.40
N LYS A 53 3.03 17.03 8.92
CA LYS A 53 3.19 16.64 7.52
C LYS A 53 2.09 15.67 7.11
N THR A 54 1.74 15.73 5.84
CA THR A 54 0.92 14.72 5.18
C THR A 54 1.79 13.54 4.74
N ASN A 55 1.16 12.50 4.19
CA ASN A 55 1.87 11.29 3.77
C ASN A 55 2.16 11.30 2.26
N TRP A 56 1.46 10.51 1.46
CA TRP A 56 1.76 10.38 0.03
C TRP A 56 1.45 11.69 -0.72
N ASN A 57 0.28 12.28 -0.49
CA ASN A 57 -0.08 13.53 -1.12
C ASN A 57 0.49 14.73 -0.34
N ASP A 58 1.67 15.19 -0.75
CA ASP A 58 2.31 16.36 -0.15
C ASP A 58 1.57 17.67 -0.48
N SER A 59 0.64 17.68 -1.44
CA SER A 59 -0.06 18.91 -1.86
C SER A 59 -1.20 19.36 -0.96
N VAL A 60 -1.71 18.48 -0.09
CA VAL A 60 -2.65 18.81 0.99
C VAL A 60 -1.92 19.29 2.25
N ASN A 61 -0.77 19.96 2.07
CA ASN A 61 0.17 20.33 3.13
C ASN A 61 -0.35 21.30 4.19
N GLY A 62 -1.51 21.94 3.99
CA GLY A 62 -2.14 22.76 5.03
C GLY A 62 -3.04 21.95 5.97
N LEU A 63 -3.44 20.74 5.57
CA LEU A 63 -4.32 19.85 6.33
C LEU A 63 -3.87 19.59 7.78
N PRO A 64 -2.57 19.41 8.12
CA PRO A 64 -2.13 19.29 9.51
C PRO A 64 -2.53 20.48 10.39
N GLY A 65 -2.55 21.69 9.83
CA GLY A 65 -2.96 22.91 10.54
C GLY A 65 -4.47 23.03 10.76
N LEU A 66 -5.26 22.18 10.11
CA LEU A 66 -6.73 22.16 10.16
C LEU A 66 -7.26 21.01 11.03
N PHE A 67 -6.46 20.55 12.01
CA PHE A 67 -6.68 19.31 12.77
C PHE A 67 -7.00 18.14 11.84
N GLY A 68 -6.36 18.11 10.68
CA GLY A 68 -6.73 17.19 9.63
C GLY A 68 -6.37 15.76 9.98
N SER A 69 -7.20 14.84 9.49
CA SER A 69 -7.02 13.40 9.70
C SER A 69 -7.18 12.65 8.39
N SER A 70 -6.73 11.40 8.38
CA SER A 70 -6.65 10.61 7.15
C SER A 70 -6.98 9.14 7.38
N THR A 71 -7.86 8.60 6.54
CA THR A 71 -8.22 7.17 6.54
C THR A 71 -7.15 6.32 5.88
N CYS A 72 -6.27 6.89 5.05
CA CYS A 72 -5.17 6.17 4.41
C CYS A 72 -4.25 5.53 5.48
N GLU A 73 -3.88 6.31 6.49
CA GLU A 73 -3.09 5.86 7.64
C GLU A 73 -3.89 4.90 8.51
N THR A 74 -5.19 5.14 8.70
CA THR A 74 -6.07 4.22 9.44
C THR A 74 -6.10 2.84 8.77
N LEU A 75 -6.17 2.79 7.45
CA LEU A 75 -6.17 1.55 6.67
C LEU A 75 -4.79 0.86 6.70
N GLU A 76 -3.69 1.62 6.67
CA GLU A 76 -2.35 1.04 6.90
C GLU A 76 -2.17 0.52 8.33
N LEU A 77 -2.78 1.17 9.33
CA LEU A 77 -2.84 0.65 10.69
C LEU A 77 -3.66 -0.65 10.76
N LYS A 78 -4.83 -0.70 10.11
CA LYS A 78 -5.64 -1.92 9.95
C LYS A 78 -4.80 -3.04 9.34
N ARG A 79 -4.09 -2.76 8.24
CA ARG A 79 -3.20 -3.72 7.56
C ARG A 79 -2.13 -4.26 8.49
N LEU A 80 -1.48 -3.39 9.27
CA LEU A 80 -0.43 -3.76 10.21
C LEU A 80 -0.97 -4.62 11.37
N ILE A 81 -2.15 -4.29 11.90
CA ILE A 81 -2.83 -5.08 12.94
C ILE A 81 -3.20 -6.48 12.41
N GLN A 82 -3.79 -6.55 11.21
CA GLN A 82 -4.12 -7.81 10.55
C GLN A 82 -2.87 -8.65 10.28
N PHE A 83 -1.77 -8.02 9.86
CA PHE A 83 -0.48 -8.68 9.69
C PHE A 83 -0.02 -9.35 10.98
N LEU A 84 0.05 -8.62 12.11
CA LEU A 84 0.45 -9.19 13.39
C LEU A 84 -0.50 -10.28 13.88
N LEU A 85 -1.82 -10.10 13.72
CA LEU A 85 -2.81 -11.14 14.08
C LEU A 85 -2.59 -12.42 13.26
N ASN A 86 -2.25 -12.32 11.98
CA ASN A 86 -1.95 -13.47 11.13
C ASN A 86 -0.61 -14.11 11.48
N THR A 87 0.45 -13.32 11.72
CA THR A 87 1.75 -13.81 12.20
C THR A 87 1.60 -14.56 13.53
N ASN A 88 0.75 -14.07 14.44
CA ASN A 88 0.49 -14.74 15.72
C ASN A 88 -0.16 -16.12 15.54
N LYS A 89 -0.92 -16.37 14.47
CA LYS A 89 -1.52 -17.69 14.23
C LYS A 89 -0.47 -18.76 13.90
N THR A 90 0.60 -18.38 13.20
CA THR A 90 1.61 -19.33 12.70
C THR A 90 2.87 -19.36 13.56
N SER A 91 3.08 -18.37 14.41
CA SER A 91 4.28 -18.25 15.24
C SER A 91 4.13 -18.98 16.57
N SER A 92 5.19 -19.66 17.03
CA SER A 92 5.22 -20.50 18.24
C SER A 92 5.59 -19.75 19.54
N PHE A 93 5.73 -18.42 19.52
CA PHE A 93 6.07 -17.66 20.73
C PHE A 93 4.90 -17.62 21.73
N GLU A 94 5.21 -17.59 23.02
CA GLU A 94 4.24 -17.43 24.11
C GLU A 94 4.16 -15.98 24.62
N ASP A 95 5.31 -15.30 24.67
CA ASP A 95 5.42 -13.90 25.02
C ASP A 95 6.50 -13.18 24.19
N ILE A 96 6.51 -11.86 24.31
CA ILE A 96 7.59 -11.00 23.83
C ILE A 96 8.07 -10.12 24.98
N LEU A 97 9.36 -9.80 24.98
CA LEU A 97 9.91 -8.77 25.87
C LEU A 97 9.73 -7.39 25.24
N ILE A 98 9.16 -6.46 26.02
CA ILE A 98 8.97 -5.07 25.63
C ILE A 98 9.39 -4.12 26.77
N PRO A 99 9.86 -2.89 26.47
CA PRO A 99 10.12 -1.88 27.48
C PRO A 99 8.91 -1.65 28.39
N LYS A 100 9.15 -1.46 29.69
CA LYS A 100 8.06 -1.23 30.66
C LYS A 100 7.19 -0.02 30.31
N GLU A 101 7.76 1.01 29.69
CA GLU A 101 7.03 2.19 29.23
C GLU A 101 6.03 1.84 28.12
N ILE A 102 6.45 1.01 27.15
CA ILE A 102 5.58 0.53 26.06
C ILE A 102 4.52 -0.41 26.65
N MET A 103 4.89 -1.30 27.58
CA MET A 103 3.93 -2.17 28.25
C MET A 103 2.83 -1.36 28.96
N LYS A 104 3.21 -0.31 29.70
CA LYS A 104 2.24 0.58 30.36
C LYS A 104 1.34 1.25 29.33
N PHE A 105 1.92 1.80 28.26
CA PHE A 105 1.16 2.46 27.19
C PHE A 105 0.12 1.53 26.57
N VAL A 106 0.53 0.33 26.16
CA VAL A 106 -0.39 -0.69 25.60
C VAL A 106 -1.48 -1.06 26.60
N LYS A 107 -1.15 -1.30 27.88
CA LYS A 107 -2.12 -1.69 28.90
C LYS A 107 -3.14 -0.60 29.21
N ASP A 108 -2.72 0.65 29.27
CA ASP A 108 -3.63 1.76 29.54
C ASP A 108 -4.55 2.02 28.35
N LEU A 109 -4.02 1.97 27.12
CA LEU A 109 -4.85 2.05 25.91
C LEU A 109 -5.82 0.87 25.79
N PHE A 110 -5.39 -0.35 26.16
CA PHE A 110 -6.25 -1.51 26.20
C PHE A 110 -7.40 -1.36 27.21
N LYS A 111 -7.15 -0.81 28.41
CA LYS A 111 -8.21 -0.52 29.39
C LYS A 111 -9.24 0.46 28.83
N LEU A 112 -8.78 1.55 28.21
CA LEU A 112 -9.64 2.53 27.56
C LEU A 112 -10.50 1.88 26.47
N LEU A 113 -9.88 1.11 25.57
CA LEU A 113 -10.61 0.38 24.52
C LEU A 113 -11.67 -0.57 25.09
N ASN A 114 -11.37 -1.32 26.15
CA ASN A 114 -12.36 -2.23 26.74
C ASN A 114 -13.52 -1.47 27.36
N ARG A 115 -13.24 -0.38 28.08
CA ARG A 115 -14.27 0.46 28.72
C ARG A 115 -15.26 1.01 27.70
N LEU A 116 -14.76 1.39 26.52
CA LEU A 116 -15.54 2.02 25.44
C LEU A 116 -16.07 1.03 24.39
N SER A 117 -15.85 -0.28 24.57
CA SER A 117 -16.09 -1.30 23.55
C SER A 117 -17.56 -1.61 23.25
N SER A 118 -18.48 -1.14 24.10
CA SER A 118 -19.92 -1.27 23.92
C SER A 118 -20.43 -0.44 22.74
N ASP A 119 -19.92 0.79 22.58
CA ASP A 119 -20.23 1.67 21.47
C ASP A 119 -19.07 2.63 21.19
N PHE A 120 -18.25 2.26 20.21
CA PHE A 120 -17.07 3.03 19.84
C PHE A 120 -17.36 4.33 19.08
N ASN A 121 -18.52 4.43 18.43
CA ASN A 121 -18.87 5.60 17.63
C ASN A 121 -19.40 6.71 18.55
N SER A 122 -20.30 6.38 19.47
CA SER A 122 -20.80 7.33 20.46
C SER A 122 -19.72 7.82 21.43
N SER A 123 -18.69 7.00 21.69
CA SER A 123 -17.57 7.34 22.59
C SER A 123 -16.31 7.86 21.86
N ALA A 124 -16.40 8.21 20.58
CA ALA A 124 -15.23 8.59 19.78
C ALA A 124 -14.47 9.80 20.35
N PHE A 125 -15.19 10.85 20.78
CA PHE A 125 -14.59 12.04 21.39
C PHE A 125 -13.94 11.73 22.76
N GLU A 126 -14.60 10.91 23.59
CA GLU A 126 -14.03 10.46 24.87
C GLU A 126 -12.74 9.67 24.64
N TYR A 127 -12.76 8.76 23.67
CA TYR A 127 -11.58 8.00 23.27
C TYR A 127 -10.43 8.90 22.83
N TRP A 128 -10.69 9.85 21.93
CA TRP A 128 -9.71 10.82 21.44
C TRP A 128 -9.05 11.57 22.61
N ASN A 129 -9.86 12.16 23.49
CA ASN A 129 -9.37 12.95 24.61
C ASN A 129 -8.53 12.13 25.61
N GLU A 130 -8.99 10.94 26.01
CA GLU A 130 -8.25 10.10 26.95
C GLU A 130 -7.02 9.42 26.33
N SER A 131 -7.12 8.98 25.07
CA SER A 131 -5.99 8.38 24.38
C SER A 131 -4.85 9.39 24.13
N ALA A 132 -5.19 10.66 23.86
CA ALA A 132 -4.22 11.75 23.80
C ALA A 132 -3.46 11.91 25.13
N ASN A 133 -4.15 11.92 26.27
CA ASN A 133 -3.51 11.98 27.59
C ASN A 133 -2.58 10.78 27.86
N ILE A 134 -3.01 9.58 27.50
CA ILE A 134 -2.18 8.37 27.61
C ILE A 134 -0.93 8.50 26.73
N LYS A 135 -1.07 8.95 25.48
CA LYS A 135 0.02 9.15 24.52
C LYS A 135 1.01 10.21 24.98
N GLU A 136 0.54 11.36 25.47
CA GLU A 136 1.41 12.43 25.97
C GLU A 136 2.13 12.03 27.26
N THR A 137 1.48 11.28 28.14
CA THR A 137 2.15 10.67 29.30
C THR A 137 3.29 9.75 28.88
N PHE A 138 3.06 8.91 27.87
CA PHE A 138 4.10 8.04 27.30
C PHE A 138 5.24 8.86 26.68
N ARG A 139 4.94 9.83 25.81
CA ARG A 139 5.93 10.70 25.16
C ARG A 139 6.78 11.47 26.16
N ALA A 140 6.17 12.06 27.18
CA ALA A 140 6.89 12.75 28.25
C ALA A 140 7.85 11.81 28.98
N LYS A 141 7.43 10.57 29.25
CA LYS A 141 8.25 9.57 29.94
C LYS A 141 9.46 9.12 29.11
N VAL A 142 9.30 9.00 27.79
CA VAL A 142 10.35 8.47 26.89
C VAL A 142 11.16 9.54 26.15
N LYS A 143 10.87 10.84 26.39
CA LYS A 143 11.44 11.99 25.67
C LYS A 143 12.97 11.94 25.48
N PHE A 144 13.69 11.46 26.48
CA PHE A 144 15.16 11.40 26.46
C PHE A 144 15.72 9.98 26.28
N GLY A 145 14.87 8.97 26.30
CA GLY A 145 15.23 7.56 26.29
C GLY A 145 14.28 6.76 27.17
N ILE A 146 14.57 5.48 27.35
CA ILE A 146 13.79 4.57 28.19
C ILE A 146 14.60 4.13 29.39
N ASP A 147 13.97 3.50 30.36
CA ASP A 147 14.64 2.91 31.51
C ASP A 147 15.65 1.82 31.11
N GLY A 148 15.23 0.92 30.21
CA GLY A 148 15.98 -0.25 29.75
C GLY A 148 15.45 -1.58 30.29
N GLU A 149 14.60 -1.54 31.31
CA GLU A 149 13.91 -2.73 31.82
C GLU A 149 12.82 -3.22 30.84
N GLU A 150 12.90 -4.49 30.45
CA GLU A 150 11.88 -5.17 29.65
C GLU A 150 10.98 -6.06 30.51
N LYS A 151 9.73 -6.22 30.08
CA LYS A 151 8.73 -7.06 30.72
C LYS A 151 8.07 -7.97 29.67
N PRO A 152 7.73 -9.23 30.05
CA PRO A 152 7.02 -10.13 29.17
C PRO A 152 5.58 -9.66 28.96
N LEU A 153 5.15 -9.64 27.69
CA LEU A 153 3.76 -9.44 27.29
C LEU A 153 3.27 -10.66 26.53
N THR A 154 2.23 -11.32 27.07
CA THR A 154 1.77 -12.60 26.53
C THR A 154 1.06 -12.44 25.19
N LYS A 155 1.22 -13.43 24.32
CA LYS A 155 0.53 -13.55 23.04
C LYS A 155 -0.99 -13.45 23.18
N THR A 156 -1.56 -14.04 24.24
CA THR A 156 -3.00 -13.96 24.55
C THR A 156 -3.44 -12.52 24.79
N PHE A 157 -2.68 -11.75 25.57
CA PHE A 157 -2.98 -10.34 25.80
C PHE A 157 -2.86 -9.53 24.50
N ILE A 158 -1.77 -9.73 23.75
CA ILE A 158 -1.53 -9.04 22.47
C ILE A 158 -2.69 -9.30 21.50
N ASN A 159 -3.12 -10.54 21.34
CA ASN A 159 -4.25 -10.89 20.49
C ASN A 159 -5.55 -10.18 20.92
N ARG A 160 -5.83 -10.09 22.23
CA ARG A 160 -7.01 -9.36 22.73
C ARG A 160 -6.92 -7.86 22.42
N PHE A 161 -5.76 -7.26 22.65
CA PHE A 161 -5.52 -5.85 22.34
C PHE A 161 -5.68 -5.57 20.84
N LEU A 162 -5.01 -6.34 19.99
CA LEU A 162 -5.06 -6.17 18.53
C LEU A 162 -6.46 -6.38 17.96
N LYS A 163 -7.22 -7.38 18.44
CA LYS A 163 -8.62 -7.59 18.01
C LYS A 163 -9.51 -6.41 18.38
N LEU A 164 -9.33 -5.85 19.57
CA LEU A 164 -10.13 -4.73 20.03
C LEU A 164 -9.76 -3.42 19.31
N ALA A 165 -8.47 -3.22 19.06
CA ALA A 165 -7.97 -2.13 18.21
C ALA A 165 -8.54 -2.23 16.79
N LEU A 166 -8.56 -3.43 16.20
CA LEU A 166 -9.15 -3.67 14.89
C LEU A 166 -10.64 -3.31 14.89
N LYS A 167 -11.42 -3.79 15.87
CA LYS A 167 -12.84 -3.44 16.01
C LYS A 167 -13.06 -1.93 16.09
N LYS A 168 -12.27 -1.20 16.89
CA LYS A 168 -12.37 0.26 17.00
C LYS A 168 -12.14 0.96 15.65
N ILE A 169 -11.11 0.54 14.92
CA ILE A 169 -10.79 1.10 13.59
C ILE A 169 -11.90 0.80 12.58
N GLU A 170 -12.42 -0.43 12.56
CA GLU A 170 -13.48 -0.83 11.63
C GLU A 170 -14.77 -0.04 11.86
N CYS A 171 -15.19 0.14 13.13
CA CYS A 171 -16.35 1.00 13.46
C CYS A 171 -16.17 2.45 13.00
N GLY A 172 -14.95 2.99 13.08
CA GLY A 172 -14.65 4.33 12.58
C GLY A 172 -14.73 4.42 11.06
N LEU A 173 -14.11 3.48 10.35
CA LEU A 173 -14.09 3.44 8.89
C LEU A 173 -15.49 3.31 8.26
N GLU A 174 -16.45 2.66 8.93
CA GLU A 174 -17.86 2.60 8.49
C GLU A 174 -18.47 4.00 8.30
N ASN A 175 -18.01 5.00 9.05
CA ASN A 175 -18.51 6.39 8.96
C ASN A 175 -17.76 7.24 7.92
N ALA A 176 -16.73 6.69 7.26
CA ALA A 176 -15.90 7.44 6.32
C ALA A 176 -16.41 7.47 4.88
N PHE A 177 -17.42 6.65 4.55
CA PHE A 177 -17.93 6.57 3.18
C PHE A 177 -18.76 7.79 2.82
N ASP A 178 -18.49 8.37 1.65
CA ASP A 178 -19.34 9.38 1.07
C ASP A 178 -20.70 8.77 0.73
N LYS A 179 -21.77 9.37 1.24
CA LYS A 179 -23.13 8.82 1.15
C LYS A 179 -23.70 8.87 -0.26
N ASN A 180 -23.17 9.75 -1.12
CA ASN A 180 -23.71 9.94 -2.47
C ASN A 180 -23.05 8.99 -3.47
N THR A 181 -21.75 8.81 -3.36
CA THR A 181 -20.93 8.05 -4.31
C THR A 181 -20.57 6.65 -3.81
N GLY A 182 -20.65 6.40 -2.50
CA GLY A 182 -20.12 5.19 -1.87
C GLY A 182 -18.58 5.14 -1.84
N VAL A 183 -17.90 6.22 -2.22
CA VAL A 183 -16.43 6.28 -2.20
C VAL A 183 -15.93 6.55 -0.78
N LEU A 184 -14.91 5.83 -0.32
CA LEU A 184 -14.29 6.10 0.97
C LEU A 184 -13.55 7.45 0.93
N ASN A 185 -13.92 8.38 1.81
CA ASN A 185 -13.20 9.65 1.94
C ASN A 185 -11.79 9.41 2.47
N SER A 186 -10.81 10.08 1.86
CA SER A 186 -9.39 9.93 2.22
C SER A 186 -8.99 10.83 3.39
N TYR A 187 -9.45 12.08 3.37
CA TYR A 187 -9.02 13.10 4.33
C TYR A 187 -10.20 13.90 4.88
N PHE A 188 -10.03 14.39 6.09
CA PHE A 188 -11.03 15.16 6.82
C PHE A 188 -10.40 16.37 7.49
N ILE A 189 -11.14 17.47 7.53
CA ILE A 189 -10.89 18.64 8.37
C ILE A 189 -11.72 18.46 9.66
N ASN A 190 -11.12 18.71 10.83
CA ASN A 190 -11.83 18.63 12.11
C ASN A 190 -11.89 20.02 12.76
N GLU A 191 -13.00 20.73 12.58
CA GLU A 191 -13.16 22.08 13.13
C GLU A 191 -13.62 22.03 14.58
N VAL A 192 -12.98 22.79 15.47
CA VAL A 192 -13.44 22.93 16.85
C VAL A 192 -14.71 23.79 16.86
N GLU A 193 -15.85 23.20 17.25
CA GLU A 193 -17.14 23.89 17.27
C GLU A 193 -17.39 24.58 18.61
N THR A 194 -16.98 23.95 19.71
CA THR A 194 -17.10 24.49 21.06
C THR A 194 -15.84 24.20 21.86
N PHE A 195 -15.40 25.16 22.67
CA PHE A 195 -14.19 25.03 23.50
C PHE A 195 -14.31 25.88 24.76
N ASP A 196 -13.57 25.49 25.80
CA ASP A 196 -13.32 26.34 26.97
C ASP A 196 -12.01 27.10 26.76
N THR A 197 -11.94 28.35 27.22
CA THR A 197 -10.68 29.10 27.30
C THR A 197 -10.07 28.91 28.68
N VAL A 198 -8.81 28.48 28.73
CA VAL A 198 -8.03 28.40 29.96
C VAL A 198 -6.95 29.47 29.93
N LYS A 199 -6.95 30.31 30.97
CA LYS A 199 -5.93 31.32 31.22
C LYS A 199 -5.14 30.94 32.46
N ASN A 200 -3.84 30.94 32.33
CA ASN A 200 -2.88 30.85 33.42
C ASN A 200 -1.86 31.98 33.27
N ASP A 201 -1.08 32.26 34.33
CA ASP A 201 -0.20 33.44 34.40
C ASP A 201 0.79 33.57 33.24
N THR A 202 1.05 32.47 32.51
CA THR A 202 2.03 32.38 31.43
C THR A 202 1.46 31.99 30.06
N SER A 203 0.16 31.65 29.95
CA SER A 203 -0.43 31.26 28.66
C SER A 203 -1.97 31.39 28.60
N GLU A 204 -2.49 31.47 27.38
CA GLU A 204 -3.91 31.31 27.08
C GLU A 204 -4.03 30.21 26.02
N TYR A 205 -4.85 29.19 26.30
CA TYR A 205 -5.10 28.08 25.39
C TYR A 205 -6.54 27.62 25.47
N ILE A 206 -6.99 26.89 24.45
CA ILE A 206 -8.35 26.35 24.38
C ILE A 206 -8.37 24.85 24.73
N ILE A 207 -9.48 24.40 25.30
CA ILE A 207 -9.80 22.98 25.48
C ILE A 207 -11.02 22.67 24.60
N PRO A 208 -10.83 21.96 23.47
CA PRO A 208 -11.93 21.53 22.63
C PRO A 208 -12.96 20.70 23.41
N LYS A 209 -14.24 20.97 23.20
CA LYS A 209 -15.38 20.20 23.77
C LYS A 209 -16.18 19.46 22.72
N LYS A 210 -16.14 19.93 21.48
CA LYS A 210 -16.84 19.34 20.36
C LYS A 210 -16.15 19.73 19.06
N PHE A 211 -16.13 18.79 18.13
CA PHE A 211 -15.65 19.00 16.78
C PHE A 211 -16.79 18.83 15.77
N ARG A 212 -16.61 19.43 14.59
CA ARG A 212 -17.35 19.15 13.37
C ARG A 212 -16.37 18.60 12.34
N GLN A 213 -16.60 17.37 11.88
CA GLN A 213 -15.80 16.76 10.83
C GLN A 213 -16.35 17.11 9.45
N ILE A 214 -15.47 17.50 8.55
CA ILE A 214 -15.79 17.89 7.17
C ILE A 214 -14.93 17.00 6.25
N PRO A 215 -15.52 16.10 5.46
CA PRO A 215 -14.76 15.39 4.44
C PRO A 215 -14.21 16.39 3.43
N THR A 216 -12.96 16.21 3.04
CA THR A 216 -12.38 16.94 1.91
C THR A 216 -12.92 16.38 0.59
N ALA A 217 -12.50 16.97 -0.53
CA ALA A 217 -12.70 16.39 -1.85
C ALA A 217 -12.28 14.91 -1.88
N LEU A 218 -12.98 14.08 -2.65
CA LEU A 218 -12.57 12.68 -2.89
C LEU A 218 -11.14 12.62 -3.46
N PHE A 219 -10.34 11.69 -2.93
CA PHE A 219 -9.03 11.31 -3.45
C PHE A 219 -9.02 9.81 -3.73
N LEU A 220 -8.28 9.38 -4.76
CA LEU A 220 -8.13 7.97 -5.13
C LEU A 220 -7.38 7.14 -4.08
N GLU A 221 -6.58 7.80 -3.23
CA GLU A 221 -5.72 7.14 -2.24
C GLU A 221 -6.51 6.31 -1.22
N GLY A 222 -7.56 6.86 -0.61
CA GLY A 222 -8.39 6.17 0.37
C GLY A 222 -9.00 4.87 -0.18
N PRO A 223 -9.73 4.91 -1.32
CA PRO A 223 -10.23 3.73 -2.00
C PRO A 223 -9.13 2.71 -2.35
N MET A 224 -7.95 3.17 -2.78
CA MET A 224 -6.81 2.29 -3.06
C MET A 224 -6.35 1.53 -1.80
N HIS A 225 -6.20 2.21 -0.67
CA HIS A 225 -5.88 1.55 0.61
C HIS A 225 -7.03 0.66 1.10
N PHE A 226 -8.28 1.01 0.80
CA PHE A 226 -9.45 0.24 1.21
C PHE A 226 -9.47 -1.11 0.51
N ILE A 227 -9.35 -1.13 -0.83
CA ILE A 227 -9.33 -2.40 -1.58
C ILE A 227 -8.13 -3.28 -1.20
N ARG A 228 -7.00 -2.70 -0.78
CA ARG A 228 -5.84 -3.43 -0.25
C ARG A 228 -6.17 -4.23 1.03
N THR A 229 -7.07 -3.72 1.87
CA THR A 229 -7.29 -4.20 3.26
C THR A 229 -8.67 -4.82 3.50
N SER A 230 -9.63 -4.57 2.61
CA SER A 230 -11.02 -5.01 2.70
C SER A 230 -11.42 -5.77 1.42
N LYS A 231 -10.80 -6.93 1.21
CA LYS A 231 -10.89 -7.69 -0.05
C LYS A 231 -12.33 -8.06 -0.46
N ASP A 232 -13.19 -8.36 0.51
CA ASP A 232 -14.57 -8.77 0.24
C ASP A 232 -15.42 -7.64 -0.35
N LEU A 233 -15.05 -6.39 -0.08
CA LEU A 233 -15.71 -5.19 -0.58
C LEU A 233 -14.91 -4.50 -1.71
N ALA A 234 -13.84 -5.14 -2.20
CA ALA A 234 -12.94 -4.51 -3.17
C ALA A 234 -13.64 -4.16 -4.50
N ARG A 235 -14.51 -5.04 -5.00
CA ARG A 235 -15.28 -4.80 -6.24
C ARG A 235 -16.31 -3.70 -6.11
N GLU A 236 -16.97 -3.62 -4.95
CA GLU A 236 -17.93 -2.57 -4.65
C GLU A 236 -17.24 -1.21 -4.65
N GLN A 237 -16.12 -1.10 -3.92
CA GLN A 237 -15.34 0.13 -3.88
C GLN A 237 -14.76 0.52 -5.24
N TYR A 238 -14.26 -0.45 -6.01
CA TYR A 238 -13.79 -0.22 -7.38
C TYR A 238 -14.89 0.35 -8.27
N THR A 239 -16.09 -0.24 -8.20
CA THR A 239 -17.25 0.21 -8.97
C THR A 239 -17.69 1.62 -8.54
N ALA A 240 -17.71 1.90 -7.25
CA ALA A 240 -17.99 3.22 -6.71
C ALA A 240 -17.00 4.27 -7.25
N VAL A 241 -15.69 3.96 -7.27
CA VAL A 241 -14.67 4.84 -7.84
C VAL A 241 -14.91 5.09 -9.33
N LYS A 242 -15.14 4.02 -10.13
CA LYS A 242 -15.37 4.12 -11.59
C LYS A 242 -16.64 4.92 -11.94
N ASN A 243 -17.61 4.95 -11.03
CA ASN A 243 -18.85 5.74 -11.16
C ASN A 243 -18.78 7.13 -10.50
N SER A 244 -17.66 7.50 -9.90
CA SER A 244 -17.48 8.77 -9.19
C SER A 244 -16.75 9.81 -10.05
N PRO A 245 -16.69 11.09 -9.60
CA PRO A 245 -15.86 12.10 -10.24
C PRO A 245 -14.35 11.79 -10.29
N LEU A 246 -13.88 10.72 -9.65
CA LEU A 246 -12.49 10.26 -9.75
C LEU A 246 -12.19 9.57 -11.09
N TYR A 247 -13.18 9.13 -11.85
CA TYR A 247 -12.96 8.50 -13.15
C TYR A 247 -13.09 9.51 -14.28
N ASP A 248 -12.03 9.64 -15.08
CA ASP A 248 -12.03 10.41 -16.31
C ASP A 248 -12.64 9.58 -17.42
N THR A 249 -13.89 9.88 -17.79
CA THR A 249 -14.62 9.13 -18.81
C THR A 249 -14.10 9.34 -20.23
N LYS A 250 -13.47 10.49 -20.52
CA LYS A 250 -12.88 10.80 -21.84
C LYS A 250 -11.63 9.96 -22.07
N LEU A 251 -10.75 9.92 -21.06
CA LEU A 251 -9.46 9.23 -21.14
C LEU A 251 -9.54 7.77 -20.66
N LYS A 252 -10.61 7.39 -19.95
CA LYS A 252 -10.80 6.08 -19.31
C LYS A 252 -9.74 5.76 -18.26
N MET A 253 -9.35 6.78 -17.49
CA MET A 253 -8.28 6.75 -16.51
C MET A 253 -8.74 7.31 -15.16
N TYR A 254 -7.97 7.10 -14.10
CA TYR A 254 -8.34 7.52 -12.74
C TYR A 254 -7.60 8.80 -12.34
N LYS A 255 -8.37 9.87 -12.07
CA LYS A 255 -7.86 11.12 -11.49
C LYS A 255 -7.43 10.89 -10.04
N VAL A 256 -6.40 11.62 -9.62
CA VAL A 256 -5.87 11.57 -8.25
C VAL A 256 -6.88 12.09 -7.22
N CYS A 257 -7.72 13.03 -7.63
CA CYS A 257 -8.78 13.63 -6.82
C CYS A 257 -9.90 14.18 -7.69
N GLU A 258 -11.04 14.47 -7.06
CA GLU A 258 -12.11 15.27 -7.65
C GLU A 258 -11.80 16.77 -7.59
N SER A 259 -12.74 17.59 -8.06
CA SER A 259 -12.56 19.02 -8.14
C SER A 259 -12.34 19.71 -6.80
N MET A 260 -11.23 20.44 -6.71
CA MET A 260 -10.87 21.27 -5.56
C MET A 260 -11.60 22.61 -5.51
N SER A 261 -12.50 22.89 -6.47
CA SER A 261 -13.16 24.21 -6.61
C SER A 261 -13.96 24.66 -5.38
N LYS A 262 -14.46 23.71 -4.57
CA LYS A 262 -15.21 23.97 -3.33
C LYS A 262 -14.35 23.85 -2.06
N MET A 263 -13.07 23.52 -2.17
CA MET A 263 -12.18 23.32 -1.02
C MET A 263 -11.55 24.64 -0.55
N PRO A 264 -11.34 24.81 0.77
CA PRO A 264 -10.67 25.98 1.32
C PRO A 264 -9.20 26.02 0.88
N LYS A 265 -8.64 27.22 0.66
CA LYS A 265 -7.24 27.37 0.21
C LYS A 265 -6.24 26.88 1.25
N GLU A 266 -6.64 26.93 2.51
CA GLU A 266 -5.93 26.41 3.68
C GLU A 266 -5.69 24.90 3.60
N LEU A 267 -6.42 24.16 2.76
CA LEU A 267 -6.17 22.72 2.56
C LEU A 267 -4.75 22.47 2.01
N GLY A 268 -4.24 23.37 1.19
CA GLY A 268 -2.89 23.31 0.65
C GLY A 268 -2.82 23.69 -0.82
N ARG A 269 -1.62 23.50 -1.38
CA ARG A 269 -1.30 23.90 -2.77
C ARG A 269 -2.09 23.13 -3.84
N CYS A 270 -2.69 21.99 -3.53
CA CYS A 270 -3.62 21.31 -4.46
C CYS A 270 -4.74 22.23 -4.92
N THR A 271 -5.18 23.16 -4.07
CA THR A 271 -6.31 24.04 -4.38
C THR A 271 -5.95 25.21 -5.31
N VAL A 272 -4.66 25.44 -5.60
CA VAL A 272 -4.19 26.53 -6.48
C VAL A 272 -3.74 26.05 -7.85
N PHE A 273 -3.44 24.77 -8.02
CA PHE A 273 -3.15 24.21 -9.34
C PHE A 273 -4.39 24.25 -10.22
N SER A 274 -4.21 24.47 -11.52
CA SER A 274 -5.30 24.34 -12.48
C SER A 274 -5.84 22.89 -12.48
N PRO A 275 -7.15 22.68 -12.71
CA PRO A 275 -7.69 21.33 -12.89
C PRO A 275 -6.92 20.53 -13.96
N GLY A 276 -6.70 19.25 -13.72
CA GLY A 276 -5.91 18.38 -14.59
C GLY A 276 -4.40 18.58 -14.48
N TRP A 277 -3.91 19.40 -13.56
CA TRP A 277 -2.49 19.71 -13.41
C TRP A 277 -1.95 19.29 -12.03
N LEU A 278 -0.81 18.59 -12.01
CA LEU A 278 -0.16 18.10 -10.79
C LEU A 278 -1.18 17.37 -9.88
N GLU A 279 -1.17 17.57 -8.57
CA GLU A 279 -2.07 16.86 -7.65
C GLU A 279 -3.52 17.38 -7.64
N ASN A 280 -3.94 18.24 -8.59
CA ASN A 280 -5.32 18.69 -8.76
C ASN A 280 -5.97 18.09 -10.02
N GLU A 281 -6.86 17.13 -9.84
CA GLU A 281 -7.65 16.47 -10.89
C GLU A 281 -6.84 15.82 -12.03
N SER A 282 -5.50 15.76 -11.99
CA SER A 282 -4.73 15.05 -13.02
C SER A 282 -4.80 13.54 -12.83
N ILE A 283 -4.38 12.79 -13.85
CA ILE A 283 -4.13 11.36 -13.72
C ILE A 283 -2.70 11.17 -13.22
N PHE A 284 -2.55 11.08 -11.89
CA PHE A 284 -1.25 10.94 -11.26
C PHE A 284 -0.81 9.48 -11.30
N LEU A 285 0.03 9.12 -12.28
CA LEU A 285 0.32 7.73 -12.66
C LEU A 285 0.75 6.84 -11.48
N HIS A 286 1.49 7.38 -10.51
CA HIS A 286 1.88 6.60 -9.33
C HIS A 286 0.67 6.13 -8.50
N MET A 287 -0.36 6.96 -8.31
CA MET A 287 -1.56 6.54 -7.57
C MET A 287 -2.47 5.65 -8.40
N GLU A 288 -2.63 5.96 -9.68
CA GLU A 288 -3.40 5.11 -10.60
C GLU A 288 -2.81 3.70 -10.68
N TYR A 289 -1.50 3.57 -10.84
CA TYR A 289 -0.86 2.26 -10.90
C TYR A 289 -0.90 1.52 -9.56
N LYS A 290 -0.89 2.21 -8.40
CA LYS A 290 -1.19 1.57 -7.11
C LYS A 290 -2.61 1.01 -7.08
N PHE A 291 -3.58 1.76 -7.57
CA PHE A 291 -4.97 1.32 -7.63
C PHE A 291 -5.15 0.09 -8.55
N LEU A 292 -4.51 0.08 -9.72
CA LEU A 292 -4.48 -1.08 -10.62
C LEU A 292 -3.74 -2.27 -10.00
N LEU A 293 -2.61 -2.05 -9.33
CA LEU A 293 -1.88 -3.11 -8.62
C LEU A 293 -2.75 -3.76 -7.54
N GLU A 294 -3.47 -2.98 -6.74
CA GLU A 294 -4.38 -3.55 -5.74
C GLU A 294 -5.59 -4.25 -6.37
N THR A 295 -6.06 -3.79 -7.53
CA THR A 295 -7.08 -4.50 -8.34
C THR A 295 -6.57 -5.87 -8.78
N LEU A 296 -5.33 -5.94 -9.30
CA LEU A 296 -4.66 -7.19 -9.66
C LEU A 296 -4.50 -8.12 -8.44
N LYS A 297 -4.04 -7.59 -7.29
CA LYS A 297 -3.85 -8.36 -6.05
C LYS A 297 -5.16 -8.89 -5.44
N ASN A 298 -6.28 -8.23 -5.73
CA ASN A 298 -7.62 -8.70 -5.39
C ASN A 298 -8.19 -9.71 -6.41
N LYS A 299 -7.38 -10.13 -7.38
CA LYS A 299 -7.76 -11.11 -8.42
C LYS A 299 -8.93 -10.65 -9.28
N MET A 300 -9.11 -9.35 -9.42
CA MET A 300 -10.10 -8.71 -10.30
C MET A 300 -9.50 -8.60 -11.72
N TYR A 301 -9.18 -9.74 -12.31
CA TYR A 301 -8.36 -9.79 -13.52
C TYR A 301 -9.05 -9.17 -14.74
N SER A 302 -10.36 -9.39 -14.89
CA SER A 302 -11.11 -8.81 -16.00
C SER A 302 -11.10 -7.29 -15.94
N GLU A 303 -11.41 -6.74 -14.76
CA GLU A 303 -11.42 -5.31 -14.47
C GLU A 303 -10.00 -4.71 -14.65
N PHE A 304 -8.99 -5.40 -14.13
CA PHE A 304 -7.59 -5.00 -14.28
C PHE A 304 -7.14 -4.91 -15.75
N PHE A 305 -7.41 -5.93 -16.57
CA PHE A 305 -6.97 -5.93 -17.97
C PHE A 305 -7.77 -4.99 -18.86
N GLU A 306 -9.04 -4.71 -18.51
CA GLU A 306 -9.82 -3.66 -19.16
C GLU A 306 -9.17 -2.29 -18.93
N ASP A 307 -8.86 -1.96 -17.67
CA ASP A 307 -8.27 -0.67 -17.34
C ASP A 307 -6.80 -0.56 -17.79
N LEU A 308 -6.02 -1.65 -17.72
CA LEU A 308 -4.61 -1.68 -18.13
C LEU A 308 -4.43 -1.17 -19.56
N LYS A 309 -5.30 -1.59 -20.49
CA LYS A 309 -5.24 -1.17 -21.90
C LYS A 309 -5.48 0.33 -22.11
N ASN A 310 -6.13 0.99 -21.16
CA ASN A 310 -6.39 2.44 -21.22
C ASN A 310 -5.41 3.25 -20.38
N ALA A 311 -4.88 2.68 -19.29
CA ALA A 311 -4.07 3.41 -18.31
C ALA A 311 -2.56 3.28 -18.53
N PHE A 312 -2.08 2.16 -19.08
CA PHE A 312 -0.64 1.95 -19.22
C PHE A 312 -0.06 2.83 -20.33
N VAL A 313 1.04 3.51 -20.01
CA VAL A 313 1.77 4.38 -20.95
C VAL A 313 2.09 3.68 -22.30
N PRO A 314 2.52 2.40 -22.33
CA PRO A 314 2.73 1.67 -23.59
C PRO A 314 1.51 1.53 -24.51
N TYR A 315 0.29 1.73 -24.01
CA TYR A 315 -0.94 1.68 -24.81
C TYR A 315 -1.45 3.07 -25.23
N GLN A 316 -0.78 4.15 -24.82
CA GLN A 316 -1.20 5.51 -25.18
C GLN A 316 -0.85 5.81 -26.64
N ASP A 317 -1.60 6.73 -27.24
CA ASP A 317 -1.21 7.32 -28.52
C ASP A 317 0.03 8.21 -28.30
N PRO A 318 1.18 7.94 -28.96
CA PRO A 318 2.39 8.71 -28.76
C PRO A 318 2.24 10.20 -29.12
N GLU A 319 1.39 10.54 -30.09
CA GLU A 319 1.16 11.93 -30.49
C GLU A 319 0.35 12.69 -29.43
N VAL A 320 -0.60 12.02 -28.77
CA VAL A 320 -1.38 12.60 -27.66
C VAL A 320 -0.56 12.65 -26.38
N TYR A 321 0.15 11.56 -26.06
CA TYR A 321 1.01 11.46 -24.88
C TYR A 321 2.17 12.46 -24.94
N GLY A 322 2.61 12.82 -26.15
CA GLY A 322 3.62 13.85 -26.42
C GLY A 322 5.04 13.45 -26.02
N ARG A 323 5.27 12.16 -25.75
CA ARG A 323 6.54 11.58 -25.29
C ARG A 323 6.67 10.13 -25.77
N SER A 324 7.84 9.53 -25.55
CA SER A 324 8.02 8.09 -25.78
C SER A 324 7.09 7.28 -24.88
N ILE A 325 6.27 6.41 -25.48
CA ILE A 325 5.40 5.46 -24.75
C ILE A 325 6.19 4.33 -24.06
N LEU A 326 7.53 4.36 -24.15
CA LEU A 326 8.44 3.52 -23.38
C LEU A 326 8.97 4.24 -22.12
N GLU A 327 8.60 5.51 -21.92
CA GLU A 327 8.98 6.33 -20.77
C GLU A 327 7.76 6.76 -19.96
N ASN A 328 7.73 6.37 -18.67
CA ASN A 328 6.72 6.85 -17.75
C ASN A 328 6.82 8.36 -17.51
N SER A 329 5.69 8.96 -17.13
CA SER A 329 5.58 10.34 -16.65
C SER A 329 5.23 10.37 -15.14
N SER A 330 5.18 11.58 -14.56
CA SER A 330 4.64 11.75 -13.21
C SER A 330 3.12 11.77 -13.22
N PHE A 331 2.54 12.50 -14.19
CA PHE A 331 1.10 12.62 -14.37
C PHE A 331 0.74 12.82 -15.84
N ILE A 332 -0.49 12.47 -16.19
CA ILE A 332 -1.15 12.78 -17.46
C ILE A 332 -2.22 13.84 -17.20
N VAL A 333 -2.29 14.85 -18.06
CA VAL A 333 -3.30 15.91 -17.95
C VAL A 333 -4.67 15.32 -18.27
N SER A 334 -5.58 15.42 -17.31
CA SER A 334 -6.93 14.87 -17.44
C SER A 334 -7.83 15.77 -18.31
N SER A 335 -9.01 15.26 -18.64
CA SER A 335 -10.04 16.00 -19.34
C SER A 335 -10.70 17.13 -18.53
N ALA A 336 -10.34 17.27 -17.25
CA ALA A 336 -10.77 18.38 -16.41
C ALA A 336 -10.03 19.70 -16.74
N ASN A 337 -8.90 19.64 -17.45
CA ASN A 337 -8.17 20.84 -17.82
C ASN A 337 -8.97 21.69 -18.81
N THR A 338 -8.82 23.01 -18.75
CA THR A 338 -9.53 23.90 -19.69
C THR A 338 -8.88 23.95 -21.07
N ASN A 339 -7.62 23.53 -21.19
CA ASN A 339 -6.91 23.46 -22.46
C ASN A 339 -7.00 22.03 -23.02
N GLU A 340 -7.97 21.82 -23.91
CA GLU A 340 -8.24 20.51 -24.51
C GLU A 340 -7.06 19.91 -25.28
N ASN A 341 -6.14 20.75 -25.77
CA ASN A 341 -4.95 20.30 -26.49
C ASN A 341 -3.95 19.55 -25.60
N LEU A 342 -4.09 19.65 -24.27
CA LEU A 342 -3.22 18.94 -23.33
C LEU A 342 -3.82 17.61 -22.86
N HIS A 343 -5.09 17.30 -23.17
CA HIS A 343 -5.75 16.13 -22.61
C HIS A 343 -5.05 14.84 -23.07
N GLY A 344 -4.56 14.05 -22.13
CA GLY A 344 -3.78 12.84 -22.40
C GLY A 344 -2.26 13.04 -22.50
N THR A 345 -1.76 14.29 -22.48
CA THR A 345 -0.32 14.58 -22.52
C THR A 345 0.36 14.29 -21.19
N GLY A 346 1.51 13.60 -21.23
CA GLY A 346 2.29 13.22 -20.06
C GLY A 346 3.36 14.24 -19.67
N PHE A 347 3.49 14.52 -18.36
CA PHE A 347 4.47 15.47 -17.80
C PHE A 347 5.28 14.88 -16.65
N VAL A 348 6.54 15.28 -16.56
CA VAL A 348 7.45 14.89 -15.47
C VAL A 348 7.58 16.05 -14.49
N ALA A 349 7.01 15.89 -13.30
CA ALA A 349 7.12 16.86 -12.21
C ALA A 349 8.31 16.54 -11.29
N ARG A 350 8.55 15.24 -11.03
CA ARG A 350 9.59 14.69 -10.15
C ARG A 350 9.92 13.24 -10.54
N LEU A 351 10.87 12.61 -9.84
CA LEU A 351 11.03 11.15 -9.89
C LEU A 351 9.70 10.47 -9.50
N SER A 352 9.16 9.63 -10.37
CA SER A 352 7.87 8.98 -10.18
C SER A 352 8.03 7.56 -9.64
N GLY A 353 7.20 7.19 -8.67
CA GLY A 353 7.08 5.82 -8.19
C GLY A 353 6.33 4.89 -9.15
N SER A 354 5.74 5.40 -10.23
CA SER A 354 4.97 4.61 -11.20
C SER A 354 5.75 3.45 -11.79
N THR A 355 7.06 3.61 -12.03
CA THR A 355 7.91 2.52 -12.52
C THR A 355 8.00 1.34 -11.56
N ALA A 356 8.04 1.58 -10.25
CA ALA A 356 8.05 0.50 -9.27
C ALA A 356 6.74 -0.29 -9.28
N GLU A 357 5.60 0.40 -9.35
CA GLU A 357 4.28 -0.22 -9.43
C GLU A 357 4.09 -1.00 -10.74
N PHE A 358 4.56 -0.46 -11.86
CA PHE A 358 4.57 -1.15 -13.16
C PHE A 358 5.38 -2.45 -13.09
N ILE A 359 6.60 -2.40 -12.57
CA ILE A 359 7.45 -3.58 -12.41
C ILE A 359 6.77 -4.60 -11.48
N HIS A 360 6.09 -4.14 -10.42
CA HIS A 360 5.38 -5.02 -9.51
C HIS A 360 4.22 -5.74 -10.20
N MET A 361 3.39 -5.00 -10.94
CA MET A 361 2.31 -5.59 -11.75
C MET A 361 2.88 -6.57 -12.78
N TRP A 362 3.93 -6.19 -13.51
CA TRP A 362 4.61 -7.05 -14.46
C TRP A 362 5.13 -8.32 -13.81
N LEU A 363 5.78 -8.25 -12.65
CA LEU A 363 6.25 -9.43 -11.92
C LEU A 363 5.09 -10.36 -11.54
N TYR A 364 3.97 -9.84 -11.04
CA TYR A 364 2.80 -10.65 -10.73
C TYR A 364 2.13 -11.25 -11.96
N MET A 365 2.05 -10.50 -13.05
CA MET A 365 1.53 -11.01 -14.32
C MET A 365 2.37 -12.17 -14.85
N ASN A 366 3.69 -12.10 -14.72
CA ASN A 366 4.57 -13.15 -15.22
C ASN A 366 4.67 -14.34 -14.26
N LEU A 367 4.90 -14.09 -12.97
CA LEU A 367 5.29 -15.13 -12.01
C LEU A 367 4.11 -15.70 -11.22
N GLY A 368 3.02 -14.94 -11.10
CA GLY A 368 2.05 -15.11 -10.02
C GLY A 368 2.52 -14.47 -8.71
N PHE A 369 1.71 -14.58 -7.66
CA PHE A 369 1.96 -13.87 -6.39
C PHE A 369 3.07 -14.51 -5.54
N GLU A 370 3.22 -15.83 -5.58
CA GLU A 370 4.10 -16.60 -4.71
C GLU A 370 4.82 -17.70 -5.51
N PRO A 371 5.74 -17.32 -6.43
CA PRO A 371 6.41 -18.31 -7.29
C PRO A 371 7.27 -19.30 -6.51
N PHE A 372 7.69 -18.92 -5.30
CA PHE A 372 8.32 -19.82 -4.33
C PHE A 372 7.52 -19.87 -3.04
N PHE A 373 7.31 -21.08 -2.52
CA PHE A 373 6.56 -21.31 -1.29
C PHE A 373 7.14 -22.50 -0.52
N LEU A 374 6.78 -22.62 0.75
CA LEU A 374 7.08 -23.83 1.53
C LEU A 374 5.85 -24.74 1.53
N ASN A 375 6.06 -26.03 1.31
CA ASN A 375 4.98 -27.00 1.45
C ASN A 375 4.73 -27.35 2.93
N ASN A 376 3.79 -28.28 3.18
CA ASN A 376 3.42 -28.71 4.53
C ASN A 376 4.57 -29.36 5.32
N GLU A 377 5.62 -29.84 4.65
CA GLU A 377 6.82 -30.40 5.27
C GLU A 377 7.91 -29.33 5.51
N GLY A 378 7.64 -28.07 5.17
CA GLY A 378 8.61 -26.98 5.27
C GLY A 378 9.68 -26.97 4.17
N LYS A 379 9.52 -27.78 3.11
CA LYS A 379 10.46 -27.83 1.98
C LYS A 379 10.12 -26.75 0.95
N LEU A 380 11.16 -26.20 0.34
CA LEU A 380 11.00 -25.19 -0.70
C LEU A 380 10.39 -25.81 -1.97
N ASN A 381 9.43 -25.14 -2.56
CA ASN A 381 8.85 -25.49 -3.86
C ASN A 381 8.78 -24.27 -4.77
N PHE A 382 8.63 -24.52 -6.07
CA PHE A 382 8.52 -23.50 -7.10
C PHE A 382 7.36 -23.83 -8.04
N MET A 383 6.56 -22.82 -8.36
CA MET A 383 5.48 -22.91 -9.33
C MET A 383 5.27 -21.55 -9.98
N LEU A 384 5.23 -21.51 -11.30
CA LEU A 384 4.77 -20.32 -12.02
C LEU A 384 3.25 -20.34 -12.14
N SER A 385 2.62 -19.19 -11.89
CA SER A 385 1.17 -19.01 -12.05
C SER A 385 0.90 -17.71 -12.81
N PRO A 386 1.23 -17.66 -14.12
CA PRO A 386 1.10 -16.44 -14.91
C PRO A 386 -0.34 -15.94 -14.92
N ILE A 387 -0.50 -14.63 -15.00
CA ILE A 387 -1.77 -13.90 -15.14
C ILE A 387 -1.61 -13.03 -16.38
N LEU A 388 -1.75 -13.64 -17.55
CA LEU A 388 -1.50 -13.06 -18.87
C LEU A 388 -2.72 -13.28 -19.78
N PRO A 389 -3.16 -12.25 -20.51
CA PRO A 389 -4.17 -12.42 -21.54
C PRO A 389 -3.55 -13.10 -22.77
N ALA A 390 -4.40 -13.76 -23.56
CA ALA A 390 -3.98 -14.53 -24.74
C ALA A 390 -3.27 -13.65 -25.78
N ASP A 391 -3.66 -12.38 -25.89
CA ASP A 391 -3.11 -11.39 -26.83
C ASP A 391 -1.69 -10.90 -26.47
N PHE A 392 -1.13 -11.33 -25.35
CA PHE A 392 0.29 -11.05 -25.02
C PHE A 392 1.25 -12.05 -25.67
N PHE A 393 0.75 -13.20 -26.13
CA PHE A 393 1.55 -14.21 -26.80
C PHE A 393 1.78 -13.82 -28.26
N SER A 394 2.95 -14.17 -28.80
CA SER A 394 3.36 -13.84 -30.16
C SER A 394 2.37 -14.36 -31.22
N GLU A 395 1.97 -13.49 -32.15
CA GLU A 395 1.10 -13.90 -33.26
C GLU A 395 1.84 -14.70 -34.36
N SER A 396 3.16 -14.47 -34.46
CA SER A 396 4.06 -15.13 -35.40
C SER A 396 5.43 -15.37 -34.77
N THR A 397 6.23 -16.23 -35.38
CA THR A 397 7.63 -16.37 -34.99
C THR A 397 8.36 -15.04 -35.17
N ARG A 398 9.11 -14.60 -34.15
CA ARG A 398 9.92 -13.38 -34.20
C ARG A 398 11.25 -13.56 -33.47
N GLU A 399 12.28 -12.86 -33.93
CA GLU A 399 13.54 -12.80 -33.23
C GLU A 399 13.46 -11.78 -32.08
N VAL A 400 13.87 -12.17 -30.87
CA VAL A 400 13.97 -11.26 -29.73
C VAL A 400 15.37 -11.31 -29.14
N SER A 401 15.88 -10.15 -28.74
CA SER A 401 17.16 -10.02 -28.06
C SER A 401 16.96 -10.00 -26.55
N TRP A 402 17.89 -10.60 -25.81
CA TRP A 402 17.95 -10.50 -24.36
C TRP A 402 19.41 -10.42 -23.89
N THR A 403 19.62 -9.91 -22.68
CA THR A 403 20.96 -9.77 -22.11
C THR A 403 21.23 -10.89 -21.12
N TYR A 404 22.34 -11.61 -21.32
CA TYR A 404 22.85 -12.66 -20.43
C TYR A 404 24.33 -12.41 -20.16
N ASN A 405 24.72 -12.21 -18.90
CA ASN A 405 26.10 -11.88 -18.50
C ASN A 405 26.73 -10.75 -19.35
N ASP A 406 26.01 -9.62 -19.44
CA ASP A 406 26.41 -8.42 -20.19
C ASP A 406 26.58 -8.62 -21.71
N LYS A 407 26.12 -9.76 -22.25
CA LYS A 407 26.11 -10.04 -23.69
C LYS A 407 24.69 -10.10 -24.21
N SER A 408 24.45 -9.48 -25.35
CA SER A 408 23.18 -9.61 -26.07
C SER A 408 23.17 -10.94 -26.81
N GLU A 409 22.17 -11.76 -26.54
CA GLU A 409 21.88 -12.99 -27.27
C GLU A 409 20.52 -12.85 -27.97
N LYS A 410 20.35 -13.54 -29.10
CA LYS A 410 19.10 -13.58 -29.86
C LYS A 410 18.46 -14.96 -29.77
N ILE A 411 17.14 -14.99 -29.64
CA ILE A 411 16.36 -16.24 -29.70
C ILE A 411 15.25 -16.09 -30.74
N SER A 412 14.90 -17.20 -31.37
CA SER A 412 13.66 -17.28 -32.16
C SER A 412 12.52 -17.63 -31.21
N LEU A 413 11.59 -16.70 -31.02
CA LEU A 413 10.38 -16.89 -30.21
C LEU A 413 9.25 -17.32 -31.17
N PRO A 414 8.79 -18.59 -31.15
CA PRO A 414 7.77 -19.07 -32.08
C PRO A 414 6.41 -18.40 -31.85
N LYS A 415 5.46 -18.60 -32.76
CA LYS A 415 4.04 -18.25 -32.53
C LYS A 415 3.51 -18.85 -31.22
N ASN A 416 2.58 -18.17 -30.56
CA ASN A 416 1.94 -18.56 -29.30
C ASN A 416 2.92 -18.70 -28.13
N HIS A 417 4.03 -17.95 -28.16
CA HIS A 417 5.02 -17.92 -27.08
C HIS A 417 5.14 -16.53 -26.47
N TYR A 418 5.52 -16.51 -25.20
CA TYR A 418 5.82 -15.29 -24.46
C TYR A 418 7.12 -15.52 -23.67
N ALA A 419 8.01 -14.54 -23.65
CA ALA A 419 9.28 -14.66 -22.95
C ALA A 419 9.58 -13.46 -22.07
N PHE A 420 10.23 -13.71 -20.93
CA PHE A 420 10.67 -12.68 -20.00
C PHE A 420 11.91 -13.13 -19.23
N VAL A 421 12.59 -12.17 -18.61
CA VAL A 421 13.78 -12.45 -17.78
C VAL A 421 13.37 -12.54 -16.31
N PHE A 422 13.74 -13.65 -15.68
CA PHE A 422 13.54 -13.95 -14.27
C PHE A 422 14.88 -13.97 -13.53
N LEU A 423 14.91 -13.42 -12.31
CA LEU A 423 16.11 -13.35 -11.46
C LEU A 423 17.35 -12.79 -12.19
N SER A 424 17.13 -11.85 -13.11
CA SER A 424 18.14 -11.15 -13.93
C SER A 424 18.94 -12.00 -14.93
N ASN A 425 18.92 -13.34 -14.84
CA ASN A 425 19.79 -14.20 -15.65
C ASN A 425 19.11 -15.45 -16.20
N THR A 426 17.83 -15.67 -15.91
CA THR A 426 17.07 -16.84 -16.36
C THR A 426 16.03 -16.39 -17.37
N LEU A 427 16.14 -16.86 -18.62
CA LEU A 427 15.11 -16.63 -19.63
C LEU A 427 13.96 -17.61 -19.42
N VAL A 428 12.76 -17.12 -19.13
CA VAL A 428 11.56 -17.94 -19.02
C VAL A 428 10.77 -17.82 -20.32
N ILE A 429 10.35 -18.95 -20.88
CA ILE A 429 9.57 -19.02 -22.13
C ILE A 429 8.29 -19.81 -21.85
N TYR A 430 7.15 -19.12 -21.93
CA TYR A 430 5.83 -19.75 -21.93
C TYR A 430 5.45 -20.18 -23.34
N GLU A 431 5.00 -21.43 -23.48
CA GLU A 431 4.35 -21.98 -24.67
C GLU A 431 2.85 -22.13 -24.39
N ASN A 432 2.00 -21.42 -25.14
CA ASN A 432 0.55 -21.43 -24.96
C ASN A 432 -0.16 -21.88 -26.25
N ILE A 433 -0.04 -23.17 -26.58
CA ILE A 433 -0.50 -23.75 -27.85
C ILE A 433 -1.99 -23.44 -28.11
N ASN A 434 -2.80 -23.45 -27.05
CA ASN A 434 -4.25 -23.25 -27.12
C ASN A 434 -4.66 -21.76 -27.20
N LEU A 435 -3.70 -20.83 -27.08
CA LEU A 435 -3.91 -19.37 -27.10
C LEU A 435 -5.07 -18.93 -26.19
N LYS A 436 -5.08 -19.43 -24.95
CA LYS A 436 -6.05 -19.06 -23.92
C LYS A 436 -5.44 -18.06 -22.95
N ASN A 437 -6.28 -17.28 -22.27
CA ASN A 437 -5.83 -16.52 -21.11
C ASN A 437 -5.26 -17.48 -20.06
N THR A 438 -4.26 -17.06 -19.28
CA THR A 438 -3.76 -17.84 -18.13
C THR A 438 -4.52 -17.51 -16.84
N TYR A 439 -5.61 -16.76 -16.94
CA TYR A 439 -6.50 -16.38 -15.83
C TYR A 439 -7.98 -16.58 -16.19
N GLY A 440 -8.84 -16.65 -15.17
CA GLY A 440 -10.27 -16.88 -15.31
C GLY A 440 -10.67 -18.36 -15.34
N LYS A 441 -11.96 -18.63 -15.62
CA LYS A 441 -12.56 -19.98 -15.49
C LYS A 441 -11.97 -21.02 -16.44
N ASN A 442 -11.59 -20.59 -17.65
CA ASN A 442 -11.06 -21.46 -18.71
C ASN A 442 -9.55 -21.23 -18.93
N ALA A 443 -8.84 -20.82 -17.88
CA ALA A 443 -7.44 -20.48 -17.95
C ALA A 443 -6.58 -21.68 -18.35
N CYS A 444 -5.59 -21.46 -19.22
CA CYS A 444 -4.50 -22.42 -19.35
C CYS A 444 -3.58 -22.36 -18.12
N LYS A 445 -3.04 -23.50 -17.72
CA LYS A 445 -2.17 -23.63 -16.53
C LYS A 445 -0.86 -24.30 -16.89
N VAL A 446 0.14 -24.12 -16.04
CA VAL A 446 1.42 -24.81 -16.18
C VAL A 446 1.18 -26.31 -16.14
N LYS A 447 1.62 -27.01 -17.18
CA LYS A 447 1.58 -28.47 -17.27
C LYS A 447 2.93 -29.10 -16.98
N SER A 448 4.00 -28.52 -17.51
CA SER A 448 5.34 -29.06 -17.41
C SER A 448 6.42 -27.99 -17.56
N TYR A 449 7.62 -28.34 -17.11
CA TYR A 449 8.83 -27.53 -17.21
C TYR A 449 9.91 -28.29 -17.97
N LYS A 450 10.71 -27.56 -18.75
CA LYS A 450 11.99 -27.99 -19.27
C LYS A 450 13.06 -26.97 -18.86
N LEU A 451 13.96 -27.38 -17.99
CA LEU A 451 15.02 -26.55 -17.43
C LEU A 451 16.31 -26.80 -18.19
N ILE A 452 16.99 -25.74 -18.65
CA ILE A 452 18.22 -25.83 -19.43
C ILE A 452 19.31 -25.05 -18.71
N ASP A 453 20.40 -25.72 -18.34
CA ASP A 453 21.54 -25.09 -17.68
C ASP A 453 22.45 -24.33 -18.67
N LYS A 454 23.45 -23.64 -18.13
CA LYS A 454 24.43 -22.88 -18.93
C LYS A 454 25.29 -23.73 -19.89
N ASN A 455 25.36 -25.05 -19.68
CA ASN A 455 26.09 -25.99 -20.51
C ASN A 455 25.16 -26.67 -21.55
N GLY A 456 23.87 -26.32 -21.58
CA GLY A 456 22.87 -26.93 -22.44
C GLY A 456 22.33 -28.26 -21.91
N LYS A 457 22.63 -28.64 -20.66
CA LYS A 457 22.03 -29.84 -20.05
C LYS A 457 20.55 -29.57 -19.75
N GLU A 458 19.71 -30.52 -20.14
CA GLU A 458 18.26 -30.41 -20.01
C GLU A 458 17.70 -31.34 -18.91
N GLU A 459 16.72 -30.83 -18.16
CA GLU A 459 15.92 -31.61 -17.21
C GLU A 459 14.43 -31.31 -17.47
N THR A 460 13.60 -32.35 -17.61
CA THR A 460 12.16 -32.21 -17.93
C THR A 460 11.29 -32.72 -16.79
N PHE A 461 10.22 -32.01 -16.49
CA PHE A 461 9.34 -32.25 -15.36
C PHE A 461 7.88 -32.14 -15.80
N GLU A 462 7.15 -33.26 -15.84
CA GLU A 462 5.70 -33.31 -16.14
C GLU A 462 4.86 -33.02 -14.89
N THR A 463 5.07 -31.84 -14.30
CA THR A 463 4.41 -31.38 -13.06
C THR A 463 4.21 -29.86 -13.10
N GLU A 464 3.19 -29.38 -12.38
CA GLU A 464 2.93 -27.95 -12.18
C GLU A 464 3.88 -27.35 -11.12
N VAL A 465 4.35 -28.18 -10.19
CA VAL A 465 5.18 -27.80 -9.04
C VAL A 465 6.51 -28.53 -9.07
N LEU A 466 7.60 -27.77 -8.99
CA LEU A 466 8.96 -28.29 -8.89
C LEU A 466 9.34 -28.54 -7.43
N ASP A 467 10.17 -29.55 -7.22
CA ASP A 467 10.66 -29.99 -5.91
C ASP A 467 11.73 -29.05 -5.31
N GLU A 468 12.18 -29.36 -4.11
CA GLU A 468 13.17 -28.54 -3.38
C GLU A 468 14.50 -28.43 -4.10
N LYS A 469 14.99 -29.52 -4.67
CA LYS A 469 16.26 -29.54 -5.40
C LYS A 469 16.21 -28.56 -6.57
N SER A 470 15.20 -28.68 -7.42
CA SER A 470 15.04 -27.84 -8.62
C SER A 470 14.77 -26.39 -8.24
N SER A 471 13.92 -26.16 -7.23
CA SER A 471 13.59 -24.81 -6.73
C SER A 471 14.81 -24.07 -6.20
N LEU A 472 15.68 -24.75 -5.44
CA LEU A 472 16.93 -24.17 -4.96
C LEU A 472 17.89 -23.85 -6.11
N GLN A 473 17.96 -24.69 -7.14
CA GLN A 473 18.80 -24.45 -8.30
C GLN A 473 18.30 -23.26 -9.16
N ILE A 474 16.99 -23.10 -9.30
CA ILE A 474 16.39 -21.92 -9.94
C ILE A 474 16.77 -20.66 -9.15
N ARG A 475 16.61 -20.65 -7.81
CA ARG A 475 17.00 -19.50 -6.96
C ARG A 475 18.48 -19.15 -7.07
N LYS A 476 19.33 -20.15 -7.28
CA LYS A 476 20.78 -19.98 -7.47
C LYS A 476 21.17 -19.54 -8.89
N GLY A 477 20.21 -19.41 -9.80
CA GLY A 477 20.47 -19.03 -11.19
C GLY A 477 21.27 -20.08 -11.96
N ILE A 478 21.10 -21.37 -11.63
CA ILE A 478 21.81 -22.47 -12.31
C ILE A 478 21.27 -22.67 -13.74
N TYR A 479 19.96 -22.49 -13.91
CA TYR A 479 19.30 -22.64 -15.20
C TYR A 479 19.34 -21.33 -15.98
N LYS A 480 19.81 -21.40 -17.22
CA LYS A 480 19.82 -20.27 -18.16
C LYS A 480 18.44 -20.08 -18.80
N VAL A 481 17.74 -21.18 -19.08
CA VAL A 481 16.41 -21.15 -19.71
C VAL A 481 15.44 -22.04 -18.95
N ILE A 482 14.20 -21.56 -18.77
CA ILE A 482 13.07 -22.32 -18.26
C ILE A 482 11.97 -22.27 -19.31
N HIS A 483 11.76 -23.37 -20.02
CA HIS A 483 10.60 -23.55 -20.89
C HIS A 483 9.43 -24.08 -20.07
N VAL A 484 8.26 -23.50 -20.27
CA VAL A 484 7.05 -23.80 -19.52
C VAL A 484 5.90 -24.03 -20.48
N LYS A 485 5.30 -25.22 -20.43
CA LYS A 485 4.15 -25.56 -21.26
C LYS A 485 2.85 -25.20 -20.54
N LEU A 486 1.99 -24.45 -21.21
CA LEU A 486 0.65 -24.08 -20.73
C LEU A 486 -0.41 -24.85 -21.53
N ILE A 487 -1.36 -25.48 -20.84
CA ILE A 487 -2.46 -26.26 -21.47
C ILE A 487 -3.83 -25.73 -21.03
#